data_AF-A0A2E7MWR8-F1
#
_entry.id   AF-A0A2E7MWR8-F1
#
_cell.length_a   1.000
_cell.length_b   1.000
_cell.length_c   1.000
_cell.angle_alpha   90.00
_cell.angle_beta   90.00
_cell.angle_gamma   90.00
#
_symmetry.space_group_name_H-M   'P 1'
#
loop_
_entity.id
_entity.type
_entity.pdbx_description
1 polymer ?
#
loop_
_entity_poly.entity_id
_entity_poly.type
_entity_poly.pdbx_seq_one_letter_code
_entity_poly.pdbx_strand_id
1 'polypeptide(L)' 'MAPRYVYVKRNPIHPYTYNNPDDLPYIQWKYVKISTAYNMYTSKQIGWERAKRSEYEDWCIKMKQFKEEL' A
#
# COMPACT_ATOMS: atom_id res chain seq x y z
N MET A 1 -14.87 -10.10 -15.43
CA MET A 1 -15.46 -8.99 -14.64
C MET A 1 -14.34 -8.09 -14.15
N ALA A 2 -14.45 -6.78 -14.31
CA ALA A 2 -13.48 -5.85 -13.73
C ALA A 2 -13.56 -5.89 -12.18
N PRO A 3 -12.42 -5.83 -11.48
CA PRO A 3 -12.42 -5.85 -10.02
C PRO A 3 -13.16 -4.62 -9.47
N ARG A 4 -14.17 -4.85 -8.63
CA ARG A 4 -14.94 -3.78 -7.96
C ARG A 4 -14.13 -3.06 -6.89
N TYR A 5 -13.16 -3.75 -6.29
CA TYR A 5 -12.30 -3.27 -5.24
C TYR A 5 -10.84 -3.56 -5.58
N VAL A 6 -9.95 -2.66 -5.17
CA VAL A 6 -8.52 -2.76 -5.40
C VAL A 6 -7.78 -2.34 -4.14
N TYR A 7 -6.57 -2.88 -3.98
CA TYR A 7 -5.64 -2.40 -2.96
C TYR A 7 -4.98 -1.11 -3.43
N VAL A 8 -4.84 -0.18 -2.50
CA VAL A 8 -3.98 0.98 -2.65
C VAL A 8 -3.02 1.03 -1.47
N LYS A 9 -1.80 1.46 -1.74
CA LYS A 9 -0.75 1.63 -0.75
C LYS A 9 -0.20 3.05 -0.79
N ARG A 10 0.33 3.51 0.33
CA ARG A 10 1.04 4.78 0.43
C ARG A 10 2.11 4.67 1.49
N ASN A 11 3.29 5.19 1.19
CA ASN A 11 4.29 5.50 2.20
C ASN A 11 4.19 7.00 2.55
N PRO A 12 3.82 7.37 3.79
CA PRO A 12 3.73 8.77 4.20
C PRO A 12 5.10 9.42 4.46
N ILE A 13 6.16 8.63 4.70
CA ILE A 13 7.52 9.12 4.99
C ILE A 13 8.27 9.33 3.68
N HIS A 14 8.35 8.31 2.84
CA HIS A 14 9.02 8.35 1.54
C HIS A 14 8.02 8.01 0.42
N PRO A 15 7.35 9.01 -0.18
CA PRO A 15 6.37 8.78 -1.26
C PRO A 15 6.97 7.90 -2.36
N TYR A 16 6.18 6.95 -2.87
CA TYR A 16 6.56 6.04 -3.96
C TYR A 16 7.74 5.10 -3.64
N THR A 17 8.22 5.06 -2.40
CA THR A 17 9.34 4.23 -1.96
C THR A 17 8.83 3.19 -0.96
N TYR A 18 9.06 1.90 -1.22
CA TYR A 18 8.56 0.79 -0.38
C TYR A 18 9.61 -0.26 -0.06
N ASN A 19 10.87 -0.02 -0.45
CA ASN A 19 11.96 -0.97 -0.26
C ASN A 19 12.70 -0.78 1.06
N ASN A 20 12.44 0.33 1.77
CA ASN A 20 13.04 0.58 3.07
C ASN A 20 12.34 -0.26 4.15
N PRO A 21 13.09 -1.10 4.89
CA PRO A 21 12.54 -1.88 5.99
C PRO A 21 12.07 -0.99 7.16
N ASP A 22 12.71 0.16 7.39
CA ASP A 22 12.29 1.12 8.43
C ASP A 22 10.93 1.79 8.14
N ASP A 23 10.58 1.93 6.85
CA ASP A 23 9.32 2.52 6.44
C ASP A 23 8.15 1.52 6.50
N LEU A 24 8.46 0.22 6.57
CA LEU A 24 7.53 -0.88 6.49
C LEU A 24 6.32 -0.77 7.45
N PRO A 25 6.48 -0.38 8.74
CA PRO A 25 5.35 -0.17 9.64
C PRO A 25 4.52 1.08 9.33
N TYR A 26 5.06 2.03 8.58
CA TYR A 26 4.39 3.28 8.21
C TYR A 26 3.64 3.18 6.88
N ILE A 27 3.88 2.14 6.08
CA ILE A 27 3.14 1.90 4.83
C ILE A 27 1.66 1.68 5.15
N GLN A 28 0.83 2.56 4.62
CA GLN A 28 -0.62 2.49 4.75
C GLN A 28 -1.21 1.69 3.60
N TRP A 29 -2.03 0.70 3.93
CA TRP A 29 -2.80 -0.09 2.96
C TRP A 29 -4.29 0.17 3.11
N LYS A 30 -5.00 0.27 1.99
CA LYS A 30 -6.47 0.35 1.98
C LYS A 30 -7.05 -0.52 0.87
N TYR A 31 -8.18 -1.15 1.15
CA TYR A 31 -8.97 -1.89 0.18
C TYR A 31 -10.24 -1.11 -0.13
N VAL A 32 -10.29 -0.47 -1.29
CA VAL A 32 -11.34 0.50 -1.64
C VAL A 32 -11.96 0.18 -2.99
N LYS A 33 -13.14 0.75 -3.26
CA LYS A 33 -13.78 0.63 -4.57
C LYS A 33 -12.88 1.25 -5.65
N ILE A 34 -12.93 0.71 -6.87
CA ILE A 34 -12.10 1.19 -7.98
C ILE A 34 -12.29 2.68 -8.29
N SER A 35 -13.50 3.22 -8.12
CA SER A 35 -13.79 4.65 -8.27
C SER A 35 -13.10 5.50 -7.20
N THR A 36 -13.04 5.02 -5.97
CA THR A 36 -12.32 5.68 -4.87
C THR A 36 -10.81 5.58 -5.11
N ALA A 37 -10.30 4.40 -5.50
CA ALA A 37 -8.89 4.23 -5.84
C ALA A 37 -8.45 5.19 -6.94
N TYR A 38 -9.27 5.33 -8.00
CA TYR A 38 -9.00 6.27 -9.08
C TYR A 38 -8.78 7.69 -8.57
N ASN A 39 -9.64 8.16 -7.66
CA ASN A 39 -9.45 9.45 -7.02
C ASN A 39 -8.18 9.49 -6.15
N MET A 40 -7.84 8.42 -5.45
CA MET A 40 -6.67 8.40 -4.58
C MET A 40 -5.34 8.49 -5.35
N TYR A 41 -5.16 7.74 -6.44
CA TYR A 41 -3.90 7.78 -7.21
C TYR A 41 -3.89 8.84 -8.32
N THR A 42 -5.04 9.33 -8.77
CA THR A 42 -5.14 10.33 -9.86
C THR A 42 -5.36 11.75 -9.32
N SER A 43 -6.10 11.90 -8.22
CA SER A 43 -6.52 13.21 -7.71
C SER A 43 -5.64 13.64 -6.54
N LYS A 44 -4.52 14.32 -6.83
CA LYS A 44 -3.67 15.17 -5.94
C LYS A 44 -3.31 14.66 -4.52
N GLN A 45 -3.73 13.48 -4.09
CA GLN A 45 -3.32 12.87 -2.82
C GLN A 45 -1.97 12.22 -3.05
N ILE A 46 -0.92 13.00 -2.78
CA ILE A 46 0.48 12.60 -2.97
C ILE A 46 0.72 11.24 -2.29
N GLY A 47 1.35 10.33 -3.03
CA GLY A 47 1.88 9.09 -2.52
C GLY A 47 0.93 7.88 -2.47
N TRP A 48 -0.33 7.99 -2.91
CA TRP A 48 -1.18 6.80 -3.07
C TRP A 48 -0.98 6.14 -4.43
N GLU A 49 -0.80 4.83 -4.41
CA GLU A 49 -0.62 4.02 -5.61
C GLU A 49 -1.52 2.79 -5.57
N ARG A 50 -1.91 2.34 -6.77
CA ARG A 50 -2.59 1.05 -6.91
C ARG A 50 -1.59 -0.06 -6.66
N ALA A 51 -1.99 -1.01 -5.81
CA ALA A 51 -1.18 -2.18 -5.49
C ALA A 51 -1.88 -3.47 -5.93
N LYS A 52 -1.07 -4.49 -6.19
CA LYS A 52 -1.54 -5.86 -6.38
C LYS A 52 -1.81 -6.51 -5.03
N ARG A 53 -2.71 -7.48 -5.01
CA ARG A 53 -2.94 -8.33 -3.82
C ARG A 53 -1.64 -9.01 -3.35
N SER A 54 -0.83 -9.47 -4.30
CA SER A 54 0.46 -10.11 -4.04
C SER A 54 1.42 -9.22 -3.24
N GLU A 55 1.40 -7.90 -3.48
CA GLU A 55 2.25 -6.95 -2.75
C GLU A 55 1.76 -6.73 -1.33
N TYR A 56 0.44 -6.78 -1.10
CA TYR A 56 -0.13 -6.73 0.25
C TYR A 56 0.23 -7.99 1.04
N GLU A 57 0.18 -9.15 0.39
CA GLU A 57 0.58 -10.43 0.99
C GLU A 57 2.07 -10.42 1.35
N ASP A 58 2.93 -9.93 0.45
CA ASP A 58 4.37 -9.74 0.71
C ASP A 58 4.62 -8.77 1.88
N TRP A 59 3.92 -7.64 1.92
CA TRP A 59 4.00 -6.70 3.05
C TRP A 59 3.56 -7.34 4.36
N CYS A 60 2.49 -8.14 4.38
CA CYS A 60 2.05 -8.86 5.57
C CYS A 60 3.12 -9.83 6.10
N ILE A 61 3.85 -10.50 5.20
CA ILE A 61 4.94 -11.41 5.57
C ILE A 61 6.11 -10.62 6.17
N LYS A 62 6.55 -9.56 5.48
CA LYS A 62 7.63 -8.69 5.98
C LYS A 62 7.30 -8.03 7.31
N MET A 63 6.03 -7.64 7.51
CA MET A 63 5.56 -7.02 8.75
C MET A 63 5.52 -8.04 9.91
N LYS A 64 5.30 -9.33 9.63
CA LYS A 64 5.42 -10.39 10.64
C LYS A 64 6.88 -10.59 11.04
N GLN A 65 7.78 -10.72 10.07
CA GLN A 65 9.22 -10.83 10.32
C GLN A 65 9.75 -9.64 11.12
N PHE A 66 9.39 -8.41 10.71
CA PHE A 66 9.76 -7.19 11.41
C PHE A 66 9.28 -7.18 12.87
N LYS A 67 8.12 -7.78 13.18
CA LYS A 67 7.62 -7.90 14.56
C LYS A 67 8.29 -9.01 15.37
N GLU A 68 8.82 -10.04 14.70
CA GLU A 68 9.53 -11.14 15.36
C GLU A 68 10.99 -10.77 15.68
N GLU A 69 11.58 -9.84 14.91
CA GLU A 69 12.94 -9.33 15.12
C GLU A 69 13.03 -8.16 16.12
N LEU A 70 11.89 -7.69 16.65
CA LEU A 70 11.74 -6.52 17.53
C LEU A 70 11.47 -6.93 18.98
#